data_AF-A0AA38YQZ9-F1
#
_entry.id   AF-A0AA38YQZ9-F1
#
_cell.length_a   1.000
_cell.length_b   1.000
_cell.length_c   1.000
_cell.angle_alpha   90.00
_cell.angle_beta   90.00
_cell.angle_gamma   90.00
#
_symmetry.space_group_name_H-M   'P 1'
#
loop_
_entity.id
_entity.type
_entity.pdbx_description
1 polymer ?
#
loop_
_entity_poly.entity_id
_entity_poly.type
_entity_poly.pdbx_seq_one_letter_code
_entity_poly.pdbx_strand_id
1 'polypeptide(L)'
;METLLPSRFKRVCVFCGSSPGKNPSYQLAAIQLANQLVERKIDLVYGGGSIGLMGLVSQAVYDGGRHVLGVIPKTLMPREITGETVGEVRAVSGMHQRKAEMARQADAFIALPGGYGTLEELLEVITWAQLGIHDKPVGLLNVDGYYNSLLSFIDKAVDEGFITAAARQIIVSAPTAQELLCKLEVHPLSHSQSHAVCTHGTRAAPNPPPVGQ
;
A
#
# COMPACT_ATOMS: atom_id res chain seq x y z
N MET A 1 1.30 22.24 -22.34
CA MET A 1 1.76 21.94 -20.98
C MET A 1 0.55 21.48 -20.19
N GLU A 2 0.38 20.17 -20.07
CA GLU A 2 -0.69 19.58 -19.27
C GLU A 2 -0.41 19.92 -17.80
N THR A 3 -1.26 20.73 -17.20
CA THR A 3 -1.11 21.17 -15.82
C THR A 3 -1.36 19.94 -14.96
N LEU A 4 -0.30 19.36 -14.40
CA LEU A 4 -0.41 18.28 -13.42
C LEU A 4 -1.35 18.73 -12.32
N LEU A 5 -2.54 18.13 -12.25
CA LEU A 5 -3.46 18.30 -11.14
C LEU A 5 -2.68 18.00 -9.84
N PRO A 6 -2.87 18.79 -8.78
CA PRO A 6 -2.21 18.51 -7.51
C PRO A 6 -2.60 17.11 -7.02
N SER A 7 -1.61 16.34 -6.57
CA SER A 7 -1.83 15.00 -6.01
C SER A 7 -2.80 15.06 -4.84
N ARG A 8 -3.69 14.06 -4.72
CA ARG A 8 -4.54 13.92 -3.53
C ARG A 8 -3.78 13.41 -2.31
N PHE A 9 -2.55 12.93 -2.49
CA PHE A 9 -1.70 12.41 -1.44
C PHE A 9 -0.73 13.48 -0.96
N LYS A 10 -0.65 13.69 0.35
CA LYS A 10 0.42 14.48 0.97
C LYS A 10 1.60 13.58 1.31
N ARG A 11 1.34 12.33 1.72
CA ARG A 11 2.39 11.38 2.12
C ARG A 11 2.06 9.96 1.70
N VAL A 12 3.04 9.27 1.12
CA VAL A 12 2.94 7.85 0.75
C VAL A 12 3.85 7.03 1.63
N CYS A 13 3.32 5.90 2.13
CA CYS A 13 4.09 4.90 2.84
C CYS A 13 4.68 3.88 1.87
N VAL A 14 6.01 3.72 1.88
CA VAL A 14 6.68 2.74 1.04
C VAL A 14 7.23 1.59 1.89
N PHE A 15 6.75 0.38 1.61
CA PHE A 15 7.31 -0.87 2.11
C PHE A 15 8.30 -1.40 1.07
N CYS A 16 9.51 -1.75 1.48
CA CYS A 16 10.55 -2.23 0.56
C CYS A 16 11.64 -3.03 1.27
N GLY A 17 12.46 -3.76 0.52
CA GLY A 17 13.55 -4.54 1.08
C GLY A 17 14.68 -3.69 1.69
N SER A 18 15.21 -4.13 2.83
CA SER A 18 16.52 -3.69 3.37
C SER A 18 17.70 -4.18 2.52
N SER A 19 17.46 -5.10 1.59
CA SER A 19 18.39 -5.52 0.55
C SER A 19 18.10 -4.81 -0.77
N PRO A 20 19.12 -4.53 -1.62
CA PRO A 20 18.90 -3.92 -2.93
C PRO A 20 18.31 -4.89 -3.97
N GLY A 21 18.29 -6.19 -3.67
CA GLY A 21 17.94 -7.24 -4.64
C GLY A 21 19.09 -7.58 -5.59
N LYS A 22 18.90 -8.63 -6.40
CA LYS A 22 19.91 -9.10 -7.37
C LYS A 22 19.75 -8.49 -8.76
N ASN A 23 18.54 -8.07 -9.12
CA ASN A 23 18.25 -7.47 -10.42
C ASN A 23 18.34 -5.94 -10.31
N PRO A 24 19.22 -5.27 -11.08
CA PRO A 24 19.37 -3.81 -11.13
C PRO A 24 18.05 -3.04 -11.33
N SER A 25 17.05 -3.66 -11.97
CA SER A 25 15.74 -3.04 -12.19
C SER A 25 15.03 -2.68 -10.90
N TYR A 26 15.26 -3.40 -9.79
CA TYR A 26 14.65 -3.10 -8.50
C TYR A 26 15.20 -1.81 -7.89
N GLN A 27 16.52 -1.60 -7.95
CA GLN A 27 17.13 -0.34 -7.53
C GLN A 27 16.65 0.83 -8.39
N LEU A 28 16.61 0.64 -9.72
CA LEU A 28 16.13 1.67 -10.64
C LEU A 28 14.67 2.03 -10.35
N ALA A 29 13.82 1.05 -10.10
CA ALA A 29 12.41 1.27 -9.79
C ALA A 29 12.21 2.02 -8.46
N ALA A 30 13.05 1.79 -7.45
CA ALA A 30 13.01 2.55 -6.19
C ALA A 30 13.30 4.05 -6.43
N ILE A 31 14.31 4.36 -7.25
CA ILE A 31 14.66 5.73 -7.63
C ILE A 31 13.55 6.36 -8.49
N GLN A 32 13.01 5.62 -9.47
CA GLN A 32 11.91 6.08 -10.29
C GLN A 32 10.66 6.39 -9.46
N LEU A 33 10.35 5.56 -8.46
CA LEU A 33 9.27 5.83 -7.53
C LEU A 33 9.52 7.12 -6.75
N ALA A 34 10.71 7.29 -6.19
CA ALA A 34 11.08 8.52 -5.50
C ALA A 34 10.90 9.77 -6.39
N ASN A 35 11.38 9.73 -7.63
CA ASN A 35 11.22 10.84 -8.58
C ASN A 35 9.74 11.16 -8.83
N GLN A 36 8.89 10.13 -8.99
CA GLN A 36 7.46 10.35 -9.17
C GLN A 36 6.78 10.95 -7.93
N LEU A 37 7.22 10.63 -6.72
CA LEU A 37 6.77 11.28 -5.49
C LEU A 37 7.20 12.75 -5.43
N VAL A 38 8.47 13.03 -5.78
CA VAL A 38 9.05 14.38 -5.82
C VAL A 38 8.30 15.27 -6.80
N GLU A 39 8.12 14.82 -8.04
CA GLU A 39 7.40 15.54 -9.10
C GLU A 39 5.97 15.90 -8.69
N ARG A 40 5.32 15.01 -7.93
CA ARG A 40 3.94 15.20 -7.42
C ARG A 40 3.88 15.94 -6.08
N LYS A 41 5.03 16.37 -5.53
CA LYS A 41 5.14 17.03 -4.22
C LYS A 41 4.60 16.18 -3.07
N ILE A 42 4.83 14.87 -3.12
CA ILE A 42 4.42 13.89 -2.11
C ILE A 42 5.60 13.61 -1.17
N ASP A 43 5.34 13.55 0.12
CA ASP A 43 6.32 13.14 1.14
C ASP A 43 6.41 11.62 1.29
N LEU A 44 7.50 11.13 1.86
CA LEU A 44 7.72 9.72 2.15
C LEU A 44 7.56 9.42 3.64
N VAL A 45 6.84 8.35 3.96
CA VAL A 45 7.02 7.59 5.21
C VAL A 45 7.49 6.18 4.89
N TYR A 46 8.41 5.63 5.68
CA TYR A 46 8.96 4.30 5.44
C TYR A 46 9.56 3.70 6.73
N GLY A 47 10.24 2.56 6.60
CA GLY A 47 10.81 1.80 7.72
C GLY A 47 12.04 2.36 8.42
N GLY A 48 12.64 3.45 7.91
CA GLY A 48 13.77 4.11 8.57
C GLY A 48 15.15 3.47 8.35
N GLY A 49 15.27 2.40 7.55
CA GLY A 49 16.59 1.83 7.21
C GLY A 49 17.37 2.69 6.21
N SER A 50 18.70 2.63 6.22
CA SER A 50 19.55 3.40 5.28
C SER A 50 20.17 2.58 4.16
N ILE A 51 19.90 1.27 4.12
CA ILE A 51 20.47 0.33 3.13
C ILE A 51 19.41 -0.25 2.19
N GLY A 52 19.87 -0.90 1.11
CA GLY A 52 19.00 -1.56 0.14
C GLY A 52 18.05 -0.60 -0.57
N LEU A 53 16.84 -1.07 -0.89
CA LEU A 53 15.84 -0.23 -1.55
C LEU A 53 15.33 0.90 -0.64
N MET A 54 15.31 0.65 0.68
CA MET A 54 14.98 1.66 1.69
C MET A 54 15.91 2.88 1.62
N GLY A 55 17.21 2.65 1.55
CA GLY A 55 18.19 3.73 1.40
C GLY A 55 18.01 4.50 0.08
N LEU A 56 17.81 3.78 -1.03
CA LEU A 56 17.65 4.39 -2.35
C LEU A 56 16.41 5.27 -2.45
N VAL A 57 15.25 4.78 -2.01
CA VAL A 57 13.99 5.54 -2.10
C VAL A 57 14.01 6.74 -1.15
N SER A 58 14.53 6.58 0.06
CA SER A 58 14.59 7.67 1.04
C SER A 58 15.56 8.77 0.63
N GLN A 59 16.76 8.41 0.17
CA GLN A 59 17.75 9.38 -0.31
C GLN A 59 17.22 10.16 -1.50
N ALA A 60 16.67 9.48 -2.52
CA ALA A 60 16.17 10.15 -3.72
C ALA A 60 14.97 11.09 -3.44
N VAL A 61 14.08 10.74 -2.50
CA VAL A 61 13.00 11.63 -2.07
C VAL A 61 13.56 12.86 -1.34
N TYR A 62 14.52 12.65 -0.44
CA TYR A 62 15.16 13.73 0.32
C TYR A 62 15.92 14.70 -0.57
N ASP A 63 16.73 14.19 -1.51
CA ASP A 63 17.48 14.98 -2.49
C ASP A 63 16.55 15.78 -3.42
N GLY A 64 15.35 15.25 -3.69
CA GLY A 64 14.28 15.96 -4.39
C GLY A 64 13.57 17.03 -3.57
N GLY A 65 14.01 17.31 -2.34
CA GLY A 65 13.48 18.37 -1.48
C GLY A 65 12.13 18.05 -0.84
N ARG A 66 11.76 16.76 -0.75
CA ARG A 66 10.54 16.31 -0.05
C ARG A 66 10.85 15.82 1.34
N HIS A 67 9.86 15.84 2.23
CA HIS A 67 10.05 15.35 3.58
C HIS A 67 10.11 13.83 3.61
N VAL A 68 11.04 13.28 4.41
CA VAL A 68 11.20 11.84 4.64
C VAL A 68 11.01 11.56 6.13
N LEU A 69 10.13 10.62 6.45
CA LEU A 69 9.90 10.12 7.81
C LEU A 69 10.23 8.63 7.90
N GLY A 70 11.32 8.29 8.57
CA GLY A 70 11.67 6.91 8.91
C GLY A 70 11.10 6.51 10.27
N VAL A 71 10.24 5.48 10.33
CA VAL A 71 9.72 4.96 11.60
C VAL A 71 10.39 3.62 11.90
N ILE A 72 11.15 3.57 13.00
CA ILE A 72 12.00 2.42 13.31
C ILE A 72 11.95 2.06 14.80
N PRO A 73 11.85 0.76 15.17
CA PRO A 73 12.00 0.33 16.55
C PRO A 73 13.42 0.62 17.04
N LYS A 74 13.56 1.12 18.29
CA LYS A 74 14.87 1.40 18.90
C LYS A 74 15.84 0.22 18.83
N THR A 75 15.33 -1.00 18.94
CA THR A 75 16.10 -2.25 18.89
C THR A 75 16.68 -2.58 17.51
N LEU A 76 16.11 -2.03 16.43
CA LEU A 76 16.56 -2.28 15.06
C LEU A 76 17.50 -1.19 14.53
N MET A 77 17.54 -0.01 15.16
CA MET A 77 18.38 1.11 14.71
C MET A 77 19.85 0.73 14.48
N PRO A 78 20.55 0.02 15.39
CA PRO A 78 21.97 -0.30 15.18
C PRO A 78 22.23 -1.25 14.01
N ARG A 79 21.20 -1.95 13.53
CA ARG A 79 21.29 -2.94 12.44
C ARG A 79 20.88 -2.35 11.10
N GLU A 80 19.83 -1.53 11.09
CA GLU A 80 19.20 -1.03 9.86
C GLU A 80 19.69 0.37 9.45
N ILE A 81 20.29 1.12 10.38
CA ILE A 81 20.84 2.44 10.13
C ILE A 81 22.36 2.36 10.18
N THR A 82 22.98 2.46 9.01
CA THR A 82 24.42 2.70 8.86
C THR A 82 24.66 4.13 8.43
N GLY A 83 25.50 4.86 9.18
CA GLY A 83 25.83 6.26 8.89
C GLY A 83 24.74 7.24 9.31
N GLU A 84 24.67 8.36 8.60
CA GLU A 84 23.65 9.39 8.82
C GLU A 84 22.31 9.01 8.17
N THR A 85 21.22 9.38 8.81
CA THR A 85 19.86 9.17 8.29
C THR A 85 19.40 10.39 7.51
N VAL A 86 18.62 10.17 6.45
CA VAL A 86 17.96 11.26 5.73
C VAL A 86 16.58 11.55 6.31
N GLY A 87 16.26 12.85 6.46
CA GLY A 87 14.98 13.30 6.99
C GLY A 87 14.79 13.07 8.50
N GLU A 88 13.53 12.99 8.93
CA GLU A 88 13.14 12.72 10.31
C GLU A 88 13.18 11.21 10.60
N VAL A 89 13.78 10.83 11.73
CA VAL A 89 13.71 9.46 12.25
C VAL A 89 12.93 9.42 13.55
N ARG A 90 11.83 8.65 13.54
CA ARG A 90 10.95 8.42 14.68
C ARG A 90 11.21 7.04 15.28
N ALA A 91 11.89 7.05 16.42
CA ALA A 91 12.18 5.85 17.19
C ALA A 91 10.95 5.39 18.00
N VAL A 92 10.52 4.15 17.84
CA VAL A 92 9.35 3.55 18.52
C VAL A 92 9.74 2.35 19.40
N SER A 93 8.82 1.89 20.24
CA SER A 93 9.07 0.82 21.22
C SER A 93 9.11 -0.59 20.61
N GLY A 94 8.41 -0.81 19.49
CA GLY A 94 8.32 -2.13 18.87
C GLY A 94 7.63 -2.14 17.52
N MET A 95 7.51 -3.33 16.92
CA MET A 95 7.01 -3.52 15.56
C MET A 95 5.54 -3.09 15.39
N HIS A 96 4.66 -3.36 16.36
CA HIS A 96 3.27 -2.93 16.27
C HIS A 96 3.14 -1.40 16.25
N GLN A 97 3.88 -0.70 17.13
CA GLN A 97 3.87 0.76 17.13
C GLN A 97 4.46 1.33 15.83
N ARG A 98 5.49 0.67 15.26
CA ARG A 98 6.08 1.04 13.98
C ARG A 98 5.04 1.04 12.87
N LYS A 99 4.33 -0.08 12.69
CA LYS A 99 3.33 -0.24 11.63
C LYS A 99 2.13 0.69 11.82
N ALA A 100 1.63 0.80 13.06
CA ALA A 100 0.55 1.73 13.38
C ALA A 100 0.93 3.19 13.06
N GLU A 101 2.15 3.61 13.41
CA GLU A 101 2.62 4.96 13.13
C GLU A 101 2.85 5.22 11.64
N MET A 102 3.44 4.27 10.91
CA MET A 102 3.58 4.36 9.44
C MET A 102 2.21 4.49 8.77
N ALA A 103 1.25 3.64 9.15
CA ALA A 103 -0.10 3.67 8.60
C ALA A 103 -0.86 4.97 8.95
N ARG A 104 -0.65 5.52 10.14
CA ARG A 104 -1.26 6.79 10.55
C ARG A 104 -0.76 7.97 9.72
N GLN A 105 0.51 7.94 9.31
CA GLN A 105 1.16 9.02 8.55
C GLN A 105 0.91 8.95 7.04
N ALA A 106 0.34 7.86 6.54
CA ALA A 106 0.18 7.63 5.11
C ALA A 106 -1.21 8.03 4.60
N ASP A 107 -1.28 8.56 3.38
CA ASP A 107 -2.53 8.67 2.62
C ASP A 107 -2.71 7.51 1.64
N ALA A 108 -1.62 6.82 1.29
CA ALA A 108 -1.58 5.64 0.45
C ALA A 108 -0.36 4.77 0.78
N PHE A 109 -0.40 3.50 0.37
CA PHE A 109 0.66 2.52 0.57
C PHE A 109 1.21 2.03 -0.77
N ILE A 110 2.52 1.83 -0.86
CA ILE A 110 3.17 1.19 -2.01
C ILE A 110 4.17 0.15 -1.51
N ALA A 111 4.09 -1.08 -2.02
CA ALA A 111 5.14 -2.08 -1.85
C ALA A 111 6.04 -2.14 -3.09
N LEU A 112 7.33 -1.84 -2.88
CA LEU A 112 8.43 -2.19 -3.79
C LEU A 112 8.89 -3.63 -3.50
N PRO A 113 9.61 -4.28 -4.43
CA PRO A 113 10.21 -5.59 -4.21
C PRO A 113 10.90 -5.73 -2.84
N GLY A 114 10.63 -6.82 -2.14
CA GLY A 114 11.11 -7.00 -0.77
C GLY A 114 10.73 -8.36 -0.20
N GLY A 115 11.41 -8.75 0.89
CA GLY A 115 11.24 -10.05 1.53
C GLY A 115 10.06 -10.11 2.50
N TYR A 116 10.16 -10.97 3.51
CA TYR A 116 9.08 -11.21 4.47
C TYR A 116 8.60 -9.95 5.19
N GLY A 117 9.50 -9.03 5.56
CA GLY A 117 9.09 -7.77 6.22
C GLY A 117 8.15 -6.93 5.34
N THR A 118 8.47 -6.81 4.06
CA THR A 118 7.62 -6.10 3.09
C THR A 118 6.28 -6.79 2.89
N LEU A 119 6.27 -8.12 2.81
CA LEU A 119 5.02 -8.89 2.67
C LEU A 119 4.15 -8.81 3.94
N GLU A 120 4.76 -8.80 5.12
CA GLU A 120 4.08 -8.67 6.41
C GLU A 120 3.39 -7.31 6.53
N GLU A 121 4.11 -6.22 6.21
CA GLU A 121 3.56 -4.86 6.20
C GLU A 121 2.46 -4.71 5.14
N LEU A 122 2.65 -5.26 3.94
CA LEU A 122 1.69 -5.23 2.84
C LEU A 122 0.38 -5.96 3.17
N LEU A 123 0.47 -7.22 3.62
CA LEU A 123 -0.72 -8.02 3.91
C LEU A 123 -1.52 -7.44 5.09
N GLU A 124 -0.85 -6.81 6.05
CA GLU A 124 -1.53 -6.12 7.15
C GLU A 124 -2.40 -4.97 6.65
N VAL A 125 -1.86 -4.06 5.81
CA VAL A 125 -2.66 -2.93 5.29
C VAL A 125 -3.75 -3.38 4.30
N ILE A 126 -3.53 -4.45 3.55
CA ILE A 126 -4.61 -5.06 2.74
C ILE A 126 -5.74 -5.55 3.64
N THR A 127 -5.38 -6.26 4.71
CA THR A 127 -6.36 -6.79 5.67
C THR A 127 -7.11 -5.66 6.36
N TRP A 128 -6.44 -4.58 6.73
CA TRP A 128 -7.08 -3.41 7.33
C TRP A 128 -8.05 -2.71 6.38
N ALA A 129 -7.69 -2.57 5.10
CA ALA A 129 -8.61 -2.09 4.08
C ALA A 129 -9.83 -3.01 3.92
N GLN A 130 -9.62 -4.33 3.89
CA GLN A 130 -10.70 -5.32 3.79
C GLN A 130 -11.67 -5.24 4.98
N LEU A 131 -11.15 -4.96 6.18
CA LEU A 131 -11.93 -4.82 7.41
C LEU A 131 -12.56 -3.43 7.59
N GLY A 132 -12.33 -2.49 6.66
CA GLY A 132 -12.83 -1.12 6.75
C GLY A 132 -12.14 -0.27 7.82
N ILE A 133 -10.94 -0.66 8.27
CA ILE A 133 -10.14 0.10 9.25
C ILE A 133 -9.56 1.36 8.59
N HIS A 134 -9.32 1.33 7.29
CA HIS A 134 -9.01 2.49 6.47
C HIS A 134 -9.51 2.32 5.02
N ASP A 135 -9.51 3.41 4.27
CA ASP A 135 -9.90 3.50 2.85
C ASP A 135 -8.73 3.90 1.93
N LYS A 136 -7.51 3.96 2.48
CA LYS A 136 -6.28 4.33 1.78
C LYS A 136 -5.91 3.29 0.71
N PRO A 137 -5.55 3.72 -0.52
CA PRO A 137 -5.24 2.80 -1.61
C PRO A 137 -3.90 2.07 -1.39
N VAL A 138 -3.82 0.82 -1.86
CA VAL A 138 -2.67 -0.07 -1.68
C VAL A 138 -2.09 -0.47 -3.04
N GLY A 139 -0.85 -0.06 -3.29
CA GLY A 139 -0.13 -0.25 -4.54
C GLY A 139 0.95 -1.33 -4.48
N LEU A 140 1.12 -2.09 -5.55
CA LEU A 140 2.28 -2.95 -5.80
C LEU A 140 3.04 -2.45 -7.02
N LEU A 141 4.32 -2.07 -6.82
CA LEU A 141 5.19 -1.79 -7.96
C LEU A 141 5.78 -3.13 -8.46
N ASN A 142 5.13 -3.70 -9.47
CA ASN A 142 5.39 -5.04 -9.98
C ASN A 142 6.53 -5.08 -11.01
N VAL A 143 7.72 -4.66 -10.57
CA VAL A 143 8.94 -4.59 -11.38
C VAL A 143 9.32 -5.99 -11.88
N ASP A 144 9.49 -6.14 -13.19
CA ASP A 144 9.85 -7.42 -13.84
C ASP A 144 8.98 -8.61 -13.41
N GLY A 145 7.73 -8.37 -13.02
CA GLY A 145 6.82 -9.41 -12.55
C GLY A 145 7.13 -9.98 -11.16
N TYR A 146 7.87 -9.25 -10.32
CA TYR A 146 8.25 -9.67 -8.95
C TYR A 146 7.08 -10.22 -8.12
N TYR A 147 5.90 -9.59 -8.23
CA TYR A 147 4.69 -9.97 -7.50
C TYR A 147 3.75 -10.90 -8.27
N ASN A 148 4.11 -11.39 -9.46
CA ASN A 148 3.22 -12.24 -10.26
C ASN A 148 2.77 -13.48 -9.47
N SER A 149 3.69 -14.18 -8.80
CA SER A 149 3.34 -15.36 -8.00
C SER A 149 2.44 -15.02 -6.80
N LEU A 150 2.63 -13.85 -6.17
CA LEU A 150 1.77 -13.38 -5.09
C LEU A 150 0.36 -13.08 -5.62
N LEU A 151 0.25 -12.36 -6.74
CA LEU A 151 -1.02 -12.04 -7.36
C LEU A 151 -1.78 -13.30 -7.78
N SER A 152 -1.09 -14.27 -8.41
CA SER A 152 -1.70 -15.56 -8.77
C SER A 152 -2.15 -16.37 -7.53
N PHE A 153 -1.41 -16.31 -6.43
CA PHE A 153 -1.85 -16.93 -5.17
C PHE A 153 -3.12 -16.28 -4.62
N ILE A 154 -3.20 -14.96 -4.67
CA ILE A 154 -4.40 -14.21 -4.24
C ILE A 154 -5.57 -14.51 -5.18
N ASP A 155 -5.36 -14.60 -6.49
CA ASP A 155 -6.39 -15.02 -7.45
C ASP A 155 -6.91 -16.42 -7.12
N LYS A 156 -6.02 -17.36 -6.79
CA LYS A 156 -6.41 -18.69 -6.32
C LYS A 156 -7.26 -18.63 -5.04
N ALA A 157 -6.90 -17.76 -4.09
CA ALA A 157 -7.68 -17.59 -2.86
C ALA A 157 -9.08 -16.96 -3.14
N VAL A 158 -9.23 -16.19 -4.22
CA VAL A 158 -10.54 -15.73 -4.71
C VAL A 158 -11.33 -16.91 -5.29
N ASP A 159 -10.71 -17.70 -6.16
CA ASP A 159 -11.35 -18.87 -6.78
C ASP A 159 -11.83 -19.89 -5.75
N GLU A 160 -11.07 -20.07 -4.67
CA GLU A 160 -11.40 -20.97 -3.55
C GLU A 160 -12.32 -20.32 -2.50
N GLY A 161 -12.75 -19.08 -2.70
CA GLY A 161 -13.74 -18.41 -1.85
C GLY A 161 -13.21 -17.85 -0.52
N PHE A 162 -11.89 -17.78 -0.32
CA PHE A 162 -11.29 -17.16 0.86
C PHE A 162 -11.19 -15.63 0.76
N ILE A 163 -11.19 -15.09 -0.46
CA ILE A 163 -11.16 -13.65 -0.74
C ILE A 163 -12.32 -13.30 -1.67
N THR A 164 -13.07 -12.24 -1.37
CA THR A 164 -14.15 -11.81 -2.27
C THR A 164 -13.59 -11.11 -3.51
N ALA A 165 -14.32 -11.16 -4.62
CA ALA A 165 -13.93 -10.42 -5.83
C ALA A 165 -13.75 -8.91 -5.57
N ALA A 166 -14.52 -8.34 -4.64
CA ALA A 166 -14.37 -6.94 -4.21
C ALA A 166 -13.08 -6.72 -3.41
N ALA A 167 -12.78 -7.58 -2.42
CA ALA A 167 -11.53 -7.48 -1.65
C ALA A 167 -10.28 -7.64 -2.53
N ARG A 168 -10.37 -8.45 -3.60
CA ARG A 168 -9.29 -8.57 -4.59
C ARG A 168 -8.91 -7.24 -5.26
N GLN A 169 -9.86 -6.32 -5.40
CA GLN A 169 -9.65 -5.00 -6.02
C GLN A 169 -8.96 -3.99 -5.09
N ILE A 170 -8.74 -4.32 -3.81
CA ILE A 170 -7.95 -3.49 -2.89
C ILE A 170 -6.53 -3.29 -3.43
N ILE A 171 -5.98 -4.32 -4.09
CA ILE A 171 -4.62 -4.31 -4.61
C ILE A 171 -4.60 -3.69 -6.00
N VAL A 172 -3.89 -2.57 -6.12
CA VAL A 172 -3.59 -1.92 -7.40
C VAL A 172 -2.15 -2.25 -7.79
N SER A 173 -1.93 -2.89 -8.93
CA SER A 173 -0.58 -3.19 -9.41
C SER A 173 -0.26 -2.50 -10.74
N ALA A 174 1.00 -2.10 -10.91
CA ALA A 174 1.54 -1.66 -12.19
C ALA A 174 3.05 -1.96 -12.29
N PRO A 175 3.59 -2.14 -13.51
CA PRO A 175 5.02 -2.40 -13.72
C PRO A 175 5.89 -1.16 -13.54
N THR A 176 5.32 0.05 -13.64
CA THR A 176 6.08 1.32 -13.54
C THR A 176 5.51 2.24 -12.45
N ALA A 177 6.38 3.05 -11.85
CA ALA A 177 5.98 3.96 -10.77
C ALA A 177 4.98 5.02 -11.25
N GLN A 178 5.16 5.53 -12.47
CA GLN A 178 4.25 6.50 -13.07
C GLN A 178 2.85 5.92 -13.23
N GLU A 179 2.73 4.74 -13.84
CA GLU A 179 1.43 4.07 -14.03
C GLU A 179 0.80 3.73 -12.68
N LEU A 180 1.58 3.25 -11.71
CA LEU A 180 1.08 2.92 -10.38
C LEU A 180 0.46 4.14 -9.71
N LEU A 181 1.20 5.26 -9.65
CA LEU A 181 0.70 6.48 -9.01
C LEU A 181 -0.53 7.02 -9.74
N CYS A 182 -0.55 7.03 -11.07
CA CYS A 182 -1.75 7.42 -11.83
C CYS A 182 -2.96 6.55 -11.47
N LYS A 183 -2.80 5.23 -11.34
CA LYS A 183 -3.88 4.33 -10.91
C LYS A 183 -4.33 4.59 -9.48
N LEU A 184 -3.41 4.85 -8.54
CA LEU A 184 -3.75 5.16 -7.15
C LEU A 184 -4.50 6.49 -7.02
N GLU A 185 -4.13 7.52 -7.78
CA GLU A 185 -4.81 8.83 -7.77
C GLU A 185 -6.30 8.70 -8.10
N VAL A 186 -6.66 7.84 -9.06
CA VAL A 186 -8.05 7.64 -9.49
C VAL A 186 -8.75 6.46 -8.80
N HIS A 187 -8.05 5.73 -7.93
CA HIS A 187 -8.63 4.58 -7.24
C HIS A 187 -9.73 5.04 -6.27
N PRO A 188 -10.96 4.49 -6.37
CA PRO A 188 -12.08 4.91 -5.54
C PRO A 188 -11.79 4.61 -4.07
N LEU A 189 -12.07 5.57 -3.19
CA LEU A 189 -12.11 5.32 -1.76
C LEU A 189 -13.33 4.42 -1.48
N SER A 190 -13.15 3.37 -0.70
CA SER A 190 -14.12 2.27 -0.50
C SER A 190 -15.46 2.68 0.17
N HIS A 191 -15.68 3.98 0.44
CA HIS A 191 -16.89 4.50 1.07
C HIS A 191 -17.99 5.02 0.13
N SER A 192 -17.87 4.88 -1.19
CA SER A 192 -18.96 5.28 -2.12
C SER A 192 -19.90 4.16 -2.55
N GLN A 193 -19.78 2.93 -2.04
CA GLN A 193 -20.73 1.85 -2.34
C GLN A 193 -20.99 0.94 -1.12
N SER A 194 -21.76 1.42 -0.14
CA SER A 194 -22.38 0.53 0.86
C SER A 194 -23.52 1.20 1.61
N HIS A 195 -24.61 1.53 0.89
CA HIS A 195 -25.98 1.49 1.43
C HIS A 195 -26.98 1.43 0.27
N ALA A 196 -26.99 0.31 -0.46
CA ALA A 196 -28.18 -0.12 -1.17
C ALA A 196 -28.22 -1.64 -1.20
N VAL A 197 -29.33 -2.17 -0.70
CA VAL A 197 -29.81 -3.55 -0.83
C VAL A 197 -29.23 -4.59 0.13
N CYS A 198 -29.71 -4.54 1.37
CA CYS A 198 -30.16 -5.74 2.08
C CYS A 198 -31.48 -5.42 2.80
N THR A 199 -32.58 -5.40 2.05
CA THR A 199 -33.92 -5.66 2.62
C THR A 199 -34.44 -6.94 1.98
N HIS A 200 -34.11 -8.08 2.57
CA HIS A 200 -34.92 -9.28 2.43
C HIS A 200 -36.24 -9.02 3.15
N GLY A 201 -37.22 -8.48 2.42
CA GLY A 201 -38.62 -8.53 2.80
C GLY A 201 -39.16 -9.91 2.43
N THR A 202 -39.31 -10.78 3.41
CA THR A 202 -40.03 -12.05 3.31
C THR A 202 -41.45 -11.77 2.81
N ARG A 203 -41.76 -12.13 1.56
CA ARG A 203 -43.16 -12.20 1.10
C ARG A 203 -43.78 -13.46 1.70
N ALA A 204 -44.69 -13.27 2.65
CA ALA A 204 -45.59 -14.32 3.10
C ALA A 204 -46.41 -14.84 1.90
N ALA A 205 -46.52 -16.16 1.78
CA ALA A 205 -47.36 -16.82 0.78
C ALA A 205 -48.85 -16.51 1.03
N PRO A 206 -49.67 -16.31 -0.01
CA PRO A 206 -51.11 -16.12 0.17
C PRO A 206 -51.78 -17.44 0.58
N ASN A 207 -52.71 -17.35 1.54
CA ASN A 207 -53.52 -18.46 2.03
C ASN A 207 -54.36 -19.11 0.92
N PRO A 208 -54.64 -20.43 1.01
CA PRO A 208 -55.52 -21.11 0.08
C PRO A 208 -56.98 -20.62 0.22
N PRO A 209 -57.80 -20.73 -0.84
CA PRO A 209 -59.18 -20.24 -0.82
C PRO A 209 -60.07 -21.09 0.09
N PRO A 210 -61.14 -20.49 0.67
CA PRO A 210 -62.09 -21.23 1.48
C PRO A 210 -62.91 -22.20 0.62
N VAL A 211 -63.04 -23.43 1.10
CA VAL A 211 -63.98 -24.45 0.59
C VAL A 211 -65.40 -23.95 0.87
N GLY A 212 -66.20 -23.80 -0.18
CA GLY A 212 -67.53 -23.20 -0.10
C GLY A 212 -68.60 -24.09 0.54
N GLN A 213 -69.69 -23.43 0.96
CA GLN A 213 -71.10 -23.84 0.86
C GLN A 213 -71.94 -22.58 0.68
#